data_AF-A0A848HSS0-F1
#
_entry.id   AF-A0A848HSS0-F1
#
_cell.length_a   1.000
_cell.length_b   1.000
_cell.length_c   1.000
_cell.angle_alpha   90.00
_cell.angle_beta   90.00
_cell.angle_gamma   90.00
#
_symmetry.space_group_name_H-M   'P 1'
#
loop_
_entity.id
_entity.type
_entity.pdbx_description
1 polymer ?
#
loop_
_entity_poly.entity_id
_entity_poly.type
_entity_poly.pdbx_seq_one_letter_code
_entity_poly.pdbx_strand_id
1 'polypeptide(L)'
;MKGLSALDVHLLDMRAREIGGWRRGLLEFCYFGIKNARACLFVGLFFIAMMVIPRTGIAGLPRYDVLLAVALLIQFWMVCSKLETMDELKAICLFHMVGFALEAFKVSGSIRSWSYPDFGYTKILDVPLFAGFMYAAVGSYVVQAWRLFDLRIRHHPPYWMATTVAILIYANFFTHH
;
A
#
# COMPACT_ATOMS: atom_id res chain seq x y z
N MET A 1 21.69 -3.81 5.08
CA MET A 1 20.93 -2.68 4.50
C MET A 1 21.52 -2.14 3.19
N LYS A 2 22.85 -2.13 2.97
CA LYS A 2 23.45 -1.66 1.69
C LYS A 2 22.97 -2.42 0.44
N GLY A 3 22.63 -3.71 0.55
CA GLY A 3 22.22 -4.53 -0.59
C GLY A 3 20.88 -4.15 -1.23
N LEU A 4 19.84 -3.86 -0.43
CA LEU A 4 18.51 -3.53 -0.97
C LEU A 4 18.49 -2.17 -1.68
N SER A 5 19.21 -1.18 -1.13
CA SER A 5 19.38 0.13 -1.78
C SER A 5 20.20 0.03 -3.07
N ALA A 6 21.21 -0.85 -3.14
CA ALA A 6 21.95 -1.11 -4.37
C ALA A 6 21.07 -1.77 -5.45
N LEU A 7 20.19 -2.69 -5.06
CA LEU A 7 19.20 -3.28 -5.97
C LEU A 7 18.24 -2.22 -6.52
N ASP A 8 17.76 -1.30 -5.69
CA ASP A 8 16.91 -0.20 -6.14
C ASP A 8 17.63 0.70 -7.15
N VAL A 9 18.88 1.09 -6.88
CA VAL A 9 19.68 1.88 -7.83
C VAL A 9 19.81 1.18 -9.17
N HIS A 10 20.03 -0.14 -9.15
CA HIS A 10 20.11 -0.95 -10.36
C HIS A 10 18.77 -1.08 -11.09
N LEU A 11 17.65 -1.23 -10.37
CA LEU A 11 16.32 -1.30 -10.97
C LEU A 11 15.87 0.05 -11.56
N LEU A 12 16.34 1.16 -10.98
CA LEU A 12 16.11 2.51 -11.49
C LEU A 12 17.00 2.87 -12.70
N ASP A 13 17.98 2.05 -13.04
CA ASP A 13 18.83 2.26 -14.21
C ASP A 13 18.05 2.01 -15.51
N MET A 14 17.74 3.12 -16.20
CA MET A 14 17.00 3.14 -17.46
C MET A 14 17.91 3.15 -18.69
N ARG A 15 19.23 2.98 -18.54
CA ARG A 15 20.16 2.99 -19.68
C ARG A 15 19.80 1.90 -20.69
N ALA A 16 19.76 2.29 -21.96
CA ALA A 16 19.52 1.37 -23.06
C ALA A 16 20.62 0.29 -23.08
N ARG A 17 20.20 -0.97 -23.16
CA ARG A 17 21.10 -2.11 -23.29
C ARG A 17 21.06 -2.59 -24.73
N GLU A 18 22.22 -2.79 -25.34
CA GLU A 18 22.36 -3.28 -26.71
C GLU A 18 22.06 -4.79 -26.77
N ILE A 19 20.80 -5.16 -26.59
CA ILE A 19 20.31 -6.54 -26.64
C ILE A 19 19.18 -6.60 -27.67
N GLY A 20 19.28 -7.50 -28.65
CA GLY A 20 18.30 -7.65 -29.72
C GLY A 20 17.38 -8.87 -29.56
N GLY A 21 16.26 -8.86 -30.30
CA GLY A 21 15.39 -10.02 -30.51
C GLY A 21 14.66 -10.53 -29.26
N TRP A 22 14.37 -11.83 -29.23
CA TRP A 22 13.62 -12.50 -28.15
C TRP A 22 14.31 -12.41 -26.78
N ARG A 23 15.65 -12.35 -26.76
CA ARG A 23 16.45 -12.21 -25.52
C ARG A 23 16.12 -10.90 -24.82
N ARG A 24 15.94 -9.81 -25.59
CA ARG A 24 15.50 -8.53 -25.06
C ARG A 24 14.12 -8.65 -24.41
N GLY A 25 13.16 -9.26 -25.10
CA GLY A 25 11.80 -9.45 -24.59
C GLY A 25 11.76 -10.23 -23.27
N LEU A 26 12.51 -11.33 -23.16
CA LEU A 26 12.60 -12.08 -21.90
C LEU A 26 13.25 -11.27 -20.78
N LEU A 27 14.31 -10.53 -21.08
CA LEU A 27 14.96 -9.68 -20.09
C LEU A 27 14.02 -8.56 -19.62
N GLU A 28 13.34 -7.87 -20.52
CA GLU A 28 12.35 -6.84 -20.17
C GLU A 28 11.21 -7.43 -19.33
N PHE A 29 10.70 -8.62 -19.68
CA PHE A 29 9.70 -9.33 -18.89
C PHE A 29 10.19 -9.65 -17.47
N CYS A 30 11.41 -10.18 -17.34
CA CYS A 30 12.01 -10.44 -16.04
C CYS A 30 12.22 -9.16 -15.22
N TYR A 31 12.73 -8.07 -15.83
CA TYR A 31 12.89 -6.79 -15.15
C TYR A 31 11.55 -6.20 -14.72
N PHE A 32 10.53 -6.27 -15.57
CA PHE A 32 9.17 -5.86 -15.23
C PHE A 32 8.65 -6.66 -14.02
N GLY A 33 8.81 -7.98 -14.02
CA GLY A 33 8.42 -8.84 -12.91
C GLY A 33 9.15 -8.48 -11.61
N ILE A 34 10.46 -8.27 -11.66
CA ILE A 34 11.26 -7.89 -10.48
C ILE A 34 10.84 -6.52 -9.95
N LYS A 35 10.61 -5.53 -10.81
CA LYS A 35 10.13 -4.20 -10.40
C LYS A 35 8.76 -4.28 -9.73
N ASN A 36 7.84 -5.09 -10.25
CA ASN A 36 6.54 -5.31 -9.61
C ASN A 36 6.68 -6.01 -8.26
N ALA A 37 7.49 -7.06 -8.17
CA ALA A 37 7.73 -7.77 -6.91
C ALA A 37 8.32 -6.83 -5.84
N ARG A 38 9.25 -5.95 -6.25
CA ARG A 38 9.79 -4.89 -5.41
C ARG A 38 8.68 -3.90 -4.99
N ALA A 39 7.88 -3.40 -5.92
CA ALA A 39 6.80 -2.47 -5.62
C ALA A 39 5.78 -3.07 -4.62
N CYS A 40 5.54 -4.37 -4.69
CA CYS A 40 4.64 -5.10 -3.80
C CYS A 40 5.24 -5.43 -2.42
N LEU A 41 6.44 -4.96 -2.06
CA LEU A 41 7.13 -5.40 -0.85
C LEU A 41 6.30 -5.19 0.43
N PHE A 42 5.72 -4.00 0.62
CA PHE A 42 4.82 -3.74 1.75
C PHE A 42 3.61 -4.68 1.74
N VAL A 43 2.94 -4.78 0.58
CA VAL A 43 1.75 -5.61 0.37
C VAL A 43 2.03 -7.07 0.73
N GLY A 44 3.09 -7.64 0.17
CA GLY A 44 3.46 -9.03 0.37
C GLY A 44 3.78 -9.34 1.83
N LEU A 45 4.63 -8.52 2.46
CA LEU A 45 4.98 -8.71 3.87
C LEU A 45 3.76 -8.59 4.78
N PHE A 46 2.90 -7.60 4.53
CA PHE A 46 1.71 -7.37 5.35
C PHE A 46 0.65 -8.47 5.17
N PHE A 47 0.40 -8.93 3.94
CA PHE A 47 -0.51 -10.03 3.68
C PHE A 47 -0.01 -11.36 4.26
N ILE A 48 1.30 -11.63 4.16
CA ILE A 48 1.90 -12.78 4.84
C ILE A 48 1.66 -12.70 6.34
N ALA A 49 1.85 -11.52 6.95
CA ALA A 49 1.54 -11.32 8.37
C ALA A 49 0.06 -11.59 8.68
N MET A 50 -0.87 -11.13 7.84
CA MET A 50 -2.30 -11.43 7.98
C MET A 50 -2.61 -12.93 7.92
N MET A 51 -1.89 -13.71 7.10
CA MET A 51 -2.09 -15.16 6.98
C MET A 51 -1.48 -15.92 8.15
N VAL A 52 -0.30 -15.51 8.62
CA VAL A 52 0.50 -16.25 9.61
C VAL A 52 0.12 -15.90 11.05
N ILE A 53 -0.30 -14.66 11.33
CA ILE A 53 -0.65 -14.26 12.70
C ILE A 53 -1.92 -15.02 13.13
N PRO A 54 -1.91 -15.75 14.26
CA PRO A 54 -3.04 -16.54 14.71
C PRO A 54 -4.20 -15.67 15.19
N ARG A 55 -5.43 -16.21 15.19
CA ARG A 55 -6.64 -15.51 15.68
C ARG A 55 -6.55 -15.12 17.15
N THR A 56 -5.87 -15.91 17.97
CA THR A 56 -5.64 -15.64 19.39
C THR A 56 -4.71 -14.46 19.65
N GLY A 57 -4.03 -13.94 18.62
CA GLY A 57 -2.97 -12.95 18.78
C GLY A 57 -1.66 -13.56 19.31
N ILE A 58 -0.71 -12.71 19.68
CA ILE A 58 0.66 -13.10 20.04
C ILE A 58 1.07 -12.37 21.33
N ALA A 59 1.70 -13.09 22.26
CA ALA A 59 2.23 -12.53 23.51
C ALA A 59 1.19 -11.73 24.33
N GLY A 60 -0.08 -12.19 24.33
CA GLY A 60 -1.19 -11.53 25.04
C GLY A 60 -1.78 -10.30 24.32
N LEU A 61 -1.21 -9.88 23.19
CA LEU A 61 -1.81 -8.85 22.35
C LEU A 61 -2.85 -9.46 21.40
N PRO A 62 -4.05 -8.86 21.26
CA PRO A 62 -5.05 -9.31 20.30
C PRO A 62 -4.54 -9.23 18.86
N ARG A 63 -5.06 -10.08 17.99
CA ARG A 63 -4.63 -10.19 16.58
C ARG A 63 -4.60 -8.84 15.85
N TYR A 64 -5.62 -8.00 16.05
CA TYR A 64 -5.72 -6.72 15.34
C TYR A 64 -4.61 -5.74 15.73
N ASP A 65 -4.24 -5.73 17.02
CA ASP A 65 -3.15 -4.89 17.53
C ASP A 65 -1.78 -5.40 17.06
N VAL A 66 -1.58 -6.73 17.01
CA VAL A 66 -0.36 -7.34 16.45
C VAL A 66 -0.22 -6.97 14.97
N LEU A 67 -1.30 -7.04 14.19
CA LEU A 67 -1.28 -6.68 12.78
C LEU A 67 -0.95 -5.19 12.58
N LEU A 68 -1.52 -4.31 13.40
CA LEU A 68 -1.17 -2.89 13.38
C LEU A 68 0.32 -2.68 13.67
N ALA A 69 0.84 -3.31 14.71
CA ALA A 69 2.26 -3.21 15.07
C ALA A 69 3.17 -3.70 13.93
N VAL A 70 2.82 -4.82 13.29
CA VAL A 70 3.58 -5.34 12.13
C VAL A 70 3.52 -4.38 10.94
N ALA A 71 2.36 -3.81 10.63
CA ALA A 71 2.23 -2.81 9.57
C ALA A 71 3.16 -1.61 9.82
N LEU A 72 3.14 -1.08 11.04
CA LEU A 72 3.99 0.05 11.46
C LEU A 72 5.48 -0.32 11.40
N LEU A 73 5.86 -1.52 11.83
CA LEU A 73 7.25 -2.00 11.77
C LEU A 73 7.74 -2.16 10.33
N ILE A 74 6.93 -2.72 9.44
CA ILE A 74 7.27 -2.83 8.00
C ILE A 74 7.43 -1.43 7.41
N GLN A 75 6.46 -0.54 7.68
CA GLN A 75 6.49 0.83 7.18
C GLN A 75 7.73 1.58 7.64
N PHE A 76 8.02 1.52 8.95
CA PHE A 76 9.21 2.13 9.55
C PHE A 76 10.49 1.55 8.95
N TRP A 77 10.56 0.22 8.79
CA TRP A 77 11.71 -0.44 8.19
C TRP A 77 11.93 -0.01 6.73
N MET A 78 10.88 0.11 5.91
CA MET A 78 10.99 0.56 4.52
C MET A 78 11.54 1.98 4.41
N VAL A 79 11.08 2.88 5.29
CA VAL A 79 11.57 4.26 5.36
C VAL A 79 13.02 4.32 5.85
N CYS A 80 13.36 3.63 6.94
CA CYS A 80 14.72 3.61 7.48
C CYS A 80 15.73 2.94 6.53
N SER A 81 15.29 1.95 5.75
CA SER A 81 16.10 1.29 4.72
C SER A 81 16.19 2.08 3.41
N LYS A 82 15.54 3.24 3.33
CA LYS A 82 15.47 4.12 2.14
C LYS A 82 14.83 3.45 0.92
N LEU A 83 14.05 2.39 1.14
CA LEU A 83 13.17 1.82 0.11
C LEU A 83 11.94 2.70 -0.10
N GLU A 84 11.65 3.57 0.85
CA GLU A 84 10.57 4.53 0.76
C GLU A 84 11.05 5.94 1.15
N THR A 85 10.59 6.95 0.42
CA THR A 85 10.84 8.36 0.72
C THR A 85 9.79 8.93 1.67
N MET A 86 10.07 10.10 2.25
CA MET A 86 9.10 10.78 3.12
C MET A 86 7.83 11.22 2.39
N ASP A 87 7.90 11.52 1.09
CA ASP A 87 6.71 11.88 0.31
C ASP A 87 5.86 10.66 -0.02
N GLU A 88 6.49 9.51 -0.23
CA GLU A 88 5.80 8.24 -0.37
C GLU A 88 5.10 7.85 0.95
N LEU A 89 5.77 8.04 2.10
CA LEU A 89 5.17 7.81 3.42
C LEU A 89 3.94 8.71 3.66
N LYS A 90 4.00 9.99 3.30
CA LYS A 90 2.83 10.90 3.40
C LYS A 90 1.65 10.38 2.58
N ALA A 91 1.92 9.87 1.37
CA ALA A 91 0.87 9.28 0.54
C ALA A 91 0.27 8.04 1.22
N ILE A 92 1.10 7.16 1.79
CA ILE A 92 0.62 5.98 2.54
C ILE A 92 -0.24 6.39 3.74
N CYS A 93 0.17 7.41 4.51
CA CYS A 93 -0.64 7.94 5.59
C CYS A 93 -2.01 8.44 5.09
N LEU A 94 -2.05 9.11 3.94
CA LEU A 94 -3.31 9.54 3.32
C LEU A 94 -4.19 8.35 2.93
N PHE A 95 -3.63 7.34 2.24
CA PHE A 95 -4.37 6.13 1.89
C PHE A 95 -4.86 5.36 3.12
N HIS A 96 -4.07 5.34 4.21
CA HIS A 96 -4.48 4.75 5.47
C HIS A 96 -5.70 5.48 6.06
N MET A 97 -5.66 6.81 6.15
CA MET A 97 -6.77 7.60 6.70
C MET A 97 -8.04 7.45 5.86
N VAL A 98 -7.92 7.56 4.53
CA VAL A 98 -9.07 7.42 3.62
C VAL A 98 -9.62 5.99 3.65
N GLY A 99 -8.75 4.98 3.60
CA GLY A 99 -9.13 3.57 3.70
C GLY A 99 -9.84 3.25 5.01
N PHE A 100 -9.31 3.74 6.13
CA PHE A 100 -9.94 3.58 7.43
C PHE A 100 -11.34 4.24 7.48
N ALA A 101 -11.50 5.43 6.89
CA ALA A 101 -12.81 6.09 6.80
C ALA A 101 -13.81 5.27 5.97
N LEU A 102 -13.37 4.66 4.87
CA LEU A 102 -14.21 3.76 4.07
C LEU A 102 -14.65 2.53 4.86
N GLU A 103 -13.73 1.91 5.60
CA GLU A 103 -14.03 0.77 6.47
C GLU A 103 -15.01 1.16 7.58
N ALA A 104 -14.76 2.27 8.28
CA ALA A 104 -15.63 2.75 9.35
C ALA A 104 -17.05 3.00 8.85
N PHE A 105 -17.17 3.56 7.65
CA PHE A 105 -18.46 3.75 7.00
C PHE A 105 -19.15 2.41 6.71
N LYS A 106 -18.45 1.44 6.12
CA LYS A 106 -19.02 0.14 5.72
C LYS A 106 -19.39 -0.76 6.90
N VAL A 107 -18.66 -0.65 8.02
CA VAL A 107 -18.95 -1.37 9.27
C VAL A 107 -20.03 -0.68 10.10
N SER A 108 -20.29 0.62 9.87
CA SER A 108 -21.25 1.40 10.64
C SER A 108 -22.63 0.73 10.72
N GLY A 109 -23.34 0.98 11.81
CA GLY A 109 -24.65 0.39 12.09
C GLY A 109 -25.74 0.69 11.04
N SER A 110 -25.53 1.69 10.17
CA SER A 110 -26.45 2.02 9.08
C SER A 110 -26.29 1.09 7.86
N ILE A 111 -25.08 0.62 7.57
CA ILE A 111 -24.75 -0.14 6.36
C ILE A 111 -24.49 -1.61 6.66
N ARG A 112 -23.74 -1.90 7.73
CA ARG A 112 -23.41 -3.27 8.19
C ARG A 112 -22.96 -4.22 7.08
N SER A 113 -22.13 -3.75 6.15
CA SER A 113 -21.66 -4.58 5.03
C SER A 113 -20.79 -5.75 5.51
N TRP A 114 -20.04 -5.57 6.60
CA TRP A 114 -19.30 -6.61 7.33
C TRP A 114 -19.01 -6.14 8.76
N SER A 115 -18.35 -6.98 9.55
CA SER A 115 -17.94 -6.65 10.92
C SER A 115 -16.56 -7.22 11.25
N TYR A 116 -15.91 -6.61 12.23
CA TYR A 116 -14.70 -7.10 12.86
C TYR A 116 -15.06 -7.68 14.23
N PRO A 117 -15.34 -8.99 14.36
CA PRO A 117 -15.89 -9.56 15.59
C PRO A 117 -14.85 -9.71 16.71
N ASP A 118 -13.57 -9.79 16.38
CA ASP A 118 -12.54 -10.01 17.40
C ASP A 118 -12.29 -8.72 18.21
N PHE A 119 -11.81 -8.93 19.43
CA PHE A 119 -11.37 -7.85 20.29
C PHE A 119 -10.05 -7.25 19.78
N GLY A 120 -9.87 -5.95 19.98
CA GLY A 120 -8.62 -5.23 19.76
C GLY A 120 -8.64 -3.89 20.49
N TYR A 121 -7.52 -3.51 21.10
CA TYR A 121 -7.41 -2.24 21.84
C TYR A 121 -7.45 -1.03 20.91
N THR A 122 -6.91 -1.20 19.70
CA THR A 122 -6.82 -0.18 18.66
C THR A 122 -8.01 -0.22 17.70
N LYS A 123 -9.21 -0.55 18.18
CA LYS A 123 -10.46 -0.41 17.42
C LYS A 123 -11.07 0.97 17.66
N ILE A 124 -11.42 1.65 16.58
CA ILE A 124 -12.12 2.93 16.58
C ILE A 124 -13.32 2.79 15.65
N LEU A 125 -14.52 3.20 16.07
CA LEU A 125 -15.76 3.02 15.29
C LEU A 125 -15.98 1.55 14.86
N ASP A 126 -15.70 0.60 15.75
CA ASP A 126 -15.74 -0.85 15.50
C ASP A 126 -14.75 -1.38 14.44
N VAL A 127 -13.87 -0.52 13.92
CA VAL A 127 -12.86 -0.87 12.92
C VAL A 127 -11.47 -0.87 13.54
N PRO A 128 -10.68 -1.95 13.38
CA PRO A 128 -9.31 -1.98 13.84
C PRO A 128 -8.43 -1.08 12.97
N LEU A 129 -7.50 -0.34 13.57
CA LEU A 129 -6.62 0.57 12.83
C LEU A 129 -5.80 -0.12 11.73
N PHE A 130 -5.46 -1.41 11.86
CA PHE A 130 -4.75 -2.13 10.79
C PHE A 130 -5.54 -2.17 9.47
N ALA A 131 -6.88 -2.06 9.51
CA ALA A 131 -7.71 -2.12 8.31
C ALA A 131 -7.37 -0.99 7.33
N GLY A 132 -7.02 0.20 7.83
CA GLY A 132 -6.53 1.30 6.99
C GLY A 132 -5.26 0.92 6.22
N PHE A 133 -4.37 0.11 6.82
CA PHE A 133 -3.18 -0.40 6.13
C PHE A 133 -3.47 -1.38 5.00
N MET A 134 -4.65 -2.01 4.95
CA MET A 134 -5.06 -2.82 3.80
C MET A 134 -5.22 -1.96 2.53
N TYR A 135 -5.72 -0.72 2.68
CA TYR A 135 -5.80 0.26 1.58
C TYR A 135 -4.45 0.93 1.33
N ALA A 136 -3.74 1.27 2.41
CA ALA A 136 -2.40 1.85 2.31
C ALA A 136 -1.41 0.93 1.59
N ALA A 137 -1.58 -0.39 1.68
CA ALA A 137 -0.81 -1.36 0.93
C ALA A 137 -0.96 -1.16 -0.59
N VAL A 138 -2.18 -0.95 -1.08
CA VAL A 138 -2.44 -0.65 -2.49
C VAL A 138 -1.79 0.68 -2.89
N GLY A 139 -1.93 1.71 -2.05
CA GLY A 139 -1.29 3.00 -2.24
C GLY A 139 0.24 2.91 -2.33
N SER A 140 0.86 2.14 -1.42
CA SER A 140 2.30 1.86 -1.41
C SER A 140 2.73 1.21 -2.73
N TYR A 141 2.04 0.17 -3.20
CA TYR A 141 2.35 -0.44 -4.50
C TYR A 141 2.28 0.57 -5.65
N VAL A 142 1.20 1.34 -5.74
CA VAL A 142 1.00 2.31 -6.84
C VAL A 142 2.13 3.34 -6.85
N VAL A 143 2.45 3.93 -5.71
CA VAL A 143 3.50 4.95 -5.58
C VAL A 143 4.89 4.35 -5.90
N GLN A 144 5.17 3.16 -5.40
CA GLN A 144 6.45 2.48 -5.64
C GLN A 144 6.61 2.08 -7.12
N ALA A 145 5.56 1.56 -7.74
CA ALA A 145 5.53 1.25 -9.17
C ALA A 145 5.73 2.53 -9.99
N TRP A 146 5.06 3.63 -9.62
CA TRP A 146 5.22 4.92 -10.26
C TRP A 146 6.68 5.36 -10.36
N ARG A 147 7.42 5.24 -9.26
CA ARG A 147 8.84 5.57 -9.20
C ARG A 147 9.71 4.58 -9.95
N LEU A 148 9.52 3.28 -9.74
CA LEU A 148 10.36 2.23 -10.34
C LEU A 148 10.25 2.16 -11.87
N PHE A 149 9.09 2.53 -12.41
CA PHE A 149 8.83 2.57 -13.84
C PHE A 149 8.99 3.97 -14.46
N ASP A 150 9.36 5.01 -13.69
CA ASP A 150 9.36 6.43 -14.10
C ASP A 150 8.08 6.82 -14.85
N LEU A 151 6.92 6.46 -14.30
CA LEU A 151 5.64 6.74 -14.94
C LEU A 151 5.39 8.25 -14.99
N ARG A 152 4.93 8.73 -16.14
CA ARG A 152 4.61 10.15 -16.34
C ARG A 152 3.23 10.26 -16.96
N ILE A 153 2.32 10.96 -16.28
CA ILE A 153 1.05 11.34 -16.91
C ILE A 153 1.33 12.49 -17.86
N ARG A 154 1.08 12.27 -19.14
CA ARG A 154 1.08 13.32 -20.15
C ARG A 154 -0.33 13.91 -20.21
N HIS A 155 -0.44 15.23 -20.30
CA HIS A 155 -1.72 15.95 -20.35
C HIS A 155 -2.62 15.70 -19.12
N HIS A 156 -2.05 15.75 -17.91
CA HIS A 156 -2.86 15.67 -16.68
C HIS A 156 -3.86 16.83 -16.63
N PRO A 157 -5.14 16.59 -16.31
CA PRO A 157 -6.11 17.68 -16.14
C PRO A 157 -5.66 18.64 -15.02
N PRO A 158 -6.10 19.91 -15.03
CA PRO A 158 -5.83 20.82 -13.92
C PRO A 158 -6.16 20.20 -12.56
N TYR A 159 -5.30 20.42 -11.55
CA TYR A 159 -5.45 19.75 -10.25
C TYR A 159 -6.81 19.97 -9.61
N TRP A 160 -7.43 21.14 -9.77
CA TRP A 160 -8.76 21.40 -9.24
C TRP A 160 -9.82 20.47 -9.85
N MET A 161 -9.73 20.12 -11.14
CA MET A 161 -10.67 19.20 -11.79
C MET A 161 -10.49 17.79 -11.24
N ALA A 162 -9.25 17.31 -11.18
CA ALA A 162 -8.94 15.99 -10.65
C ALA A 162 -9.40 15.84 -9.19
N THR A 163 -9.12 16.83 -8.35
CA THR A 163 -9.58 16.87 -6.96
C THR A 163 -11.10 16.94 -6.85
N THR A 164 -11.76 17.75 -7.68
CA THR A 164 -13.24 17.83 -7.68
C THR A 164 -13.87 16.50 -8.04
N VAL A 165 -13.39 15.85 -9.11
CA VAL A 165 -13.88 14.54 -9.54
C VAL A 165 -13.64 13.49 -8.46
N ALA A 166 -12.47 13.47 -7.83
CA ALA A 166 -12.19 12.56 -6.71
C ALA A 166 -13.18 12.77 -5.56
N ILE A 167 -13.41 14.02 -5.14
CA ILE A 167 -14.38 14.35 -4.08
C ILE A 167 -15.78 13.86 -4.47
N LEU A 168 -16.22 14.08 -5.71
CA LEU A 168 -17.54 13.63 -6.18
C LEU A 168 -17.66 12.11 -6.20
N ILE A 169 -16.60 11.38 -6.58
CA ILE A 169 -16.58 9.91 -6.52
C ILE A 169 -16.73 9.43 -5.07
N TYR A 170 -15.98 10.02 -4.13
CA TYR A 170 -16.10 9.67 -2.71
C TYR A 170 -17.45 10.09 -2.13
N ALA A 171 -17.97 11.27 -2.47
CA ALA A 171 -19.28 11.72 -2.03
C ALA A 171 -20.36 10.75 -2.52
N ASN A 172 -20.34 10.38 -3.81
CA ASN A 172 -21.24 9.37 -4.35
C ASN A 172 -21.11 8.04 -3.60
N PHE A 173 -19.87 7.58 -3.36
CA PHE A 173 -19.60 6.38 -2.57
C PHE A 173 -20.19 6.45 -1.17
N PHE A 174 -20.26 7.63 -0.52
CA PHE A 174 -20.75 7.82 0.85
C PHE A 174 -22.24 8.20 0.94
N THR A 175 -22.89 8.57 -0.17
CA THR A 175 -24.32 8.95 -0.16
C THR A 175 -25.25 7.95 -0.82
N HIS A 176 -24.74 7.03 -1.64
CA HIS A 176 -25.56 6.12 -2.44
C HIS A 176 -25.35 4.64 -2.05
N HIS A 177 -26.28 4.08 -1.24
CA HIS A 177 -26.23 2.69 -0.71
C HIS A 177 -27.62 2.13 -0.48
#